data_AF-A0A938ZWK1-F1
#
_entry.id   AF-A0A938ZWK1-F1
#
_cell.length_a   1.000
_cell.length_b   1.000
_cell.length_c   1.000
_cell.angle_alpha   90.00
_cell.angle_beta   90.00
_cell.angle_gamma   90.00
#
_symmetry.space_group_name_H-M   'P 1'
#
loop_
_entity.id
_entity.type
_entity.pdbx_description
1 polymer ?
#
loop_
_entity_poly.entity_id
_entity_poly.type
_entity_poly.pdbx_seq_one_letter_code
_entity_poly.pdbx_strand_id
1 'polypeptide(L)' 'MKIKGIKRKSTIEIFQEINIPDGQEIVIEILSEDSITSVSGESQFWKSLEKFRQEQELETAGIEPEVFADVRDSSPGL' A
#
# COMPACT_ATOMS: atom_id res chain seq x y z
N MET A 1 -12.07 20.49 -6.10
CA MET A 1 -13.31 19.96 -6.73
C MET A 1 -13.11 18.48 -7.00
N LYS A 2 -14.12 17.62 -6.80
CA LYS A 2 -14.03 16.19 -7.16
C LYS A 2 -14.77 15.97 -8.49
N ILE A 3 -14.05 15.51 -9.50
CA ILE A 3 -14.53 15.36 -10.87
C ILE A 3 -14.45 13.88 -11.22
N LYS A 4 -15.50 13.32 -11.81
CA LYS A 4 -15.49 11.93 -12.28
C LYS A 4 -15.22 11.86 -13.78
N GLY A 5 -14.43 10.88 -14.17
CA GLY A 5 -14.12 10.60 -15.56
C GLY A 5 -13.62 9.17 -15.75
N ILE A 6 -13.29 8.84 -16.99
CA ILE A 6 -12.70 7.55 -17.37
C ILE A 6 -11.48 7.77 -18.27
N LYS A 7 -10.42 7.01 -18.03
CA LYS A 7 -9.27 6.94 -18.94
C LYS A 7 -9.59 6.01 -20.10
N ARG A 8 -9.50 6.51 -21.33
CA ARG A 8 -9.54 5.71 -22.56
C ARG A 8 -8.26 5.95 -23.36
N LYS A 9 -7.46 4.89 -23.54
CA LYS A 9 -6.14 5.00 -24.18
C LYS A 9 -5.28 6.08 -23.50
N SER A 10 -4.99 7.17 -24.20
CA SER A 10 -4.22 8.34 -23.77
C SER A 10 -5.09 9.55 -23.40
N THR A 11 -6.41 9.41 -23.35
CA THR A 11 -7.36 10.50 -23.10
C THR A 11 -8.13 10.26 -21.80
N ILE A 12 -8.43 11.34 -21.07
CA ILE A 12 -9.34 11.34 -19.91
C ILE A 12 -10.64 11.99 -20.36
N GLU A 13 -11.74 11.24 -20.29
CA GLU A 13 -13.09 11.73 -20.57
C GLU A 13 -13.78 12.11 -19.25
N ILE A 14 -14.28 13.33 -19.15
CA ILE A 14 -14.99 13.83 -17.97
C ILE A 14 -16.49 13.74 -18.22
N PHE A 15 -17.25 13.24 -17.24
CA PHE A 15 -18.69 12.99 -17.39
C PHE A 15 -19.59 14.18 -17.03
N GLN A 16 -19.01 15.35 -16.79
CA GLN A 16 -19.70 16.55 -16.34
C GLN A 16 -19.12 17.79 -17.00
N GLU A 17 -19.95 18.79 -17.25
CA GLU A 17 -19.47 20.11 -17.63
C GLU A 17 -18.74 20.75 -16.45
N ILE A 18 -17.60 21.38 -16.76
CA ILE A 18 -16.79 22.11 -15.79
C ILE A 18 -16.91 23.58 -16.10
N ASN A 19 -17.45 24.35 -15.16
CA ASN A 19 -17.55 25.80 -15.26
C ASN A 19 -16.31 26.43 -14.61
N ILE A 20 -15.21 26.55 -15.36
CA ILE A 20 -13.99 27.24 -14.94
C ILE A 20 -13.78 28.46 -15.84
N PRO A 21 -13.55 29.66 -15.27
CA PRO A 21 -13.26 30.89 -16.01
C PRO A 21 -12.13 30.75 -17.04
N ASP A 22 -12.28 31.46 -18.16
CA ASP A 22 -11.24 31.52 -19.19
C ASP A 22 -9.91 32.04 -18.61
N GLY A 23 -8.83 31.33 -18.94
CA GLY A 23 -7.47 31.65 -18.50
C GLY A 23 -7.08 31.11 -17.12
N GLN A 24 -7.98 30.39 -16.44
CA GLN A 24 -7.65 29.79 -15.14
C GLN A 24 -6.85 28.48 -15.31
N GLU A 25 -5.72 28.39 -14.59
CA GLU A 25 -4.87 27.19 -14.56
C GLU A 25 -5.55 26.03 -13.81
N ILE A 26 -5.43 24.82 -14.37
CA ILE A 26 -5.97 23.59 -13.79
C ILE A 26 -4.83 22.58 -13.65
N VAL A 27 -4.62 22.08 -12.43
CA VAL A 27 -3.66 21.02 -12.12
C VAL A 27 -4.40 19.69 -11.97
N ILE A 28 -3.99 18.68 -12.72
CA ILE A 28 -4.53 17.31 -12.62
C ILE A 28 -3.44 16.41 -12.04
N GLU A 29 -3.68 15.89 -10.84
CA GLU A 29 -2.80 14.93 -10.17
C GLU A 29 -3.37 13.51 -10.34
N ILE A 30 -2.55 12.60 -10.88
CA ILE A 30 -2.91 11.19 -11.05
C ILE A 30 -2.15 10.41 -9.98
N LEU A 31 -2.89 9.90 -8.98
CA LEU A 31 -2.33 9.03 -7.95
C LEU A 31 -2.49 7.58 -8.43
N SER A 32 -1.38 6.91 -8.74
CA SER A 32 -1.37 5.46 -8.94
C SER A 32 -1.45 4.76 -7.58
N GLU A 33 -1.97 3.52 -7.52
CA GLU A 33 -1.96 2.75 -6.26
C GLU A 33 -0.55 2.68 -5.65
N ASP A 34 0.50 2.61 -6.48
CA ASP A 34 1.90 2.66 -6.05
C ASP A 34 2.30 3.99 -5.37
N SER A 35 1.65 5.11 -5.71
CA SER A 35 1.88 6.42 -5.08
C SER A 35 1.00 6.65 -3.85
N ILE A 36 -0.16 5.99 -3.75
CA ILE A 36 -1.05 6.04 -2.57
C ILE A 36 -0.51 5.14 -1.45
N THR A 37 0.09 3.99 -1.77
CA THR A 37 0.76 3.12 -0.78
C THR A 37 2.01 3.76 -0.18
N SER A 38 2.57 4.77 -0.85
CA SER A 38 3.77 5.48 -0.39
C SER A 38 3.48 6.68 0.51
N VAL A 39 2.22 7.14 0.60
CA VAL A 39 1.84 8.31 1.41
C VAL A 39 0.47 8.12 2.07
N SER A 40 0.30 7.09 2.91
CA SER A 40 -0.69 7.08 4.02
C SER A 40 -0.68 5.79 4.85
N GLY A 41 0.50 5.21 5.05
CA GLY A 41 0.64 4.10 5.97
C GLY A 41 2.07 3.63 6.02
N GLU A 42 2.87 4.23 6.91
CA GLU A 42 3.79 3.38 7.67
C GLU A 42 2.94 2.20 8.14
N SER A 43 3.14 1.05 7.50
CA SER A 43 2.18 -0.03 7.58
C SER A 43 1.96 -0.33 9.06
N GLN A 44 0.71 -0.19 9.51
CA GLN A 44 0.34 -0.54 10.88
C GLN A 44 0.79 -1.98 11.19
N PHE A 45 0.98 -2.79 10.15
CA PHE A 45 1.66 -4.06 10.19
C PHE A 45 3.05 -4.01 10.84
N TRP A 46 4.01 -3.20 10.37
CA TRP A 46 5.36 -3.19 10.94
C TRP A 46 5.37 -2.71 12.39
N LYS A 47 4.56 -1.71 12.72
CA LYS A 47 4.38 -1.23 14.11
C LYS A 47 3.72 -2.28 15.01
N SER A 48 2.71 -2.99 14.50
CA SER A 48 2.04 -4.07 15.24
C SER A 48 2.97 -5.27 15.43
N LEU A 49 3.80 -5.58 14.44
CA LEU A 49 4.80 -6.65 14.50
C LEU A 49 5.90 -6.33 15.52
N GLU A 50 6.39 -5.08 15.53
CA GLU A 50 7.38 -4.62 16.51
C GLU A 50 6.81 -4.67 17.94
N LYS A 51 5.59 -4.18 18.15
CA LYS A 51 4.91 -4.26 19.45
C LYS A 51 4.73 -5.71 19.91
N PHE A 52 4.29 -6.61 19.03
CA PHE A 52 4.16 -8.04 19.34
C PHE A 52 5.49 -8.67 19.77
N ARG A 53 6.60 -8.35 19.06
CA ARG A 53 7.94 -8.85 19.40
C ARG A 53 8.41 -8.42 20.78
N GLN A 54 8.11 -7.17 21.16
CA GLN A 54 8.44 -6.62 22.48
C GLN A 54 7.57 -7.22 23.59
N GLU A 55 6.26 -7.35 23.38
CA GLU A 55 5.33 -7.92 24.37
C GLU A 55 5.57 -9.41 24.65
N GLN A 56 5.97 -10.16 23.63
CA GLN A 56 6.24 -11.59 23.76
C GLN A 56 7.69 -11.88 24.15
N GLU A 57 8.51 -10.84 24.43
CA GLU A 57 9.92 -10.96 24.77
C GLU A 57 10.66 -11.95 23.83
N LEU A 58 10.39 -11.90 22.52
CA LEU A 58 10.84 -12.98 21.61
C LEU A 58 12.36 -13.10 21.53
N GLU A 59 13.09 -12.02 21.84
CA GLU A 59 14.56 -12.05 21.97
C GLU A 59 15.03 -12.81 23.22
N THR A 60 14.26 -12.76 24.32
CA THR A 60 14.49 -13.53 25.55
C THR A 60 13.91 -14.94 25.46
N ALA A 61 12.88 -15.14 24.63
CA ALA A 61 12.18 -16.41 24.45
C ALA A 61 13.05 -17.48 23.78
N GLY A 62 14.23 -17.11 23.27
CA GLY A 62 15.24 -18.06 22.80
C GLY A 62 14.64 -19.09 21.86
N ILE A 63 13.85 -18.64 20.87
CA ILE A 63 13.19 -19.57 19.95
C ILE A 63 14.28 -20.18 19.07
N GLU A 64 14.77 -21.33 19.52
CA GLU A 64 15.81 -22.07 18.83
C GLU A 64 15.31 -22.44 17.43
N PRO A 65 16.16 -22.30 16.39
CA PRO A 65 15.79 -22.64 15.01
C PRO A 65 15.20 -24.05 14.86
N GLU A 66 15.57 -24.95 15.77
CA GLU A 66 15.13 -26.33 15.89
C GLU A 66 13.61 -26.47 16.17
N VAL A 67 12.99 -25.50 16.86
CA VAL A 67 11.55 -25.50 17.18
C VAL A 67 10.68 -25.49 15.92
N PHE A 68 11.19 -24.95 14.81
CA PHE A 68 10.47 -24.84 13.55
C PHE A 68 10.93 -25.81 12.47
N ALA A 69 11.83 -26.75 12.80
CA ALA A 69 12.40 -27.68 11.83
C ALA A 69 11.32 -28.47 11.06
N ASP A 70 10.27 -28.90 11.77
CA ASP A 70 9.18 -29.71 11.20
C ASP A 70 8.02 -28.87 10.62
N VAL A 71 8.06 -27.54 10.78
CA VAL A 71 7.05 -26.63 10.23
C VAL A 71 7.41 -26.19 8.82
N ARG A 72 8.70 -26.23 8.46
CA ARG A 72 9.15 -25.87 7.12
C ARG A 72 8.83 -26.99 6.14
N ASP A 73 8.19 -26.62 5.04
CA ASP A 73 8.05 -27.52 3.91
C ASP A 73 9.45 -27.91 3.41
N SER A 74 9.75 -29.20 3.50
CA SER A 74 11.01 -29.81 3.07
C SER A 74 10.86 -30.52 1.73
N SER A 75 9.70 -30.40 1.08
CA SER A 75 9.52 -30.94 -0.26
C SER A 75 10.48 -30.25 -1.23
N PRO A 76 11.23 -31.03 -2.04
CA PRO A 76 11.94 -30.44 -3.17
C PRO A 76 10.88 -29.85 -4.09
N GLY A 77 10.98 -28.54 -4.35
CA GLY A 77 10.11 -27.87 -5.31
C GLY A 77 10.13 -28.62 -6.64
N LEU A 78 8.95 -28.93 -7.16
CA LEU A 78 8.77 -29.58 -8.47
C LEU A 78 9.23 -28.68 -9.62
#